data_AF-A0A952PEZ8-F1
#
_entry.id   AF-A0A952PEZ8-F1
#
_cell.length_a   1.000
_cell.length_b   1.000
_cell.length_c   1.000
_cell.angle_alpha   90.00
_cell.angle_beta   90.00
_cell.angle_gamma   90.00
#
_symmetry.space_group_name_H-M   'P 1'
#
loop_
_entity.id
_entity.type
_entity.pdbx_description
1 polymer ?
#
loop_
_entity_poly.entity_id
_entity_poly.type
_entity_poly.pdbx_seq_one_letter_code
_entity_poly.pdbx_strand_id
1 'polypeptide(L)'
;MEFRVHWFAITIWGTANHALKLWSVWFEKSLGVMLDQGYGARFYQTIYKALAESKLYCAPRQAVEDAEPHFQIELPGLACEALHPKILQEFMLVLERTERFQLTRLDLAWDGVPFTPEELDQAGKEQLFRTYAKRETFSYERSPYKPREDGQIGHSIFRMGSRQSSRYLRVYNFHGPVRLEMETKGSRADGIGRDVLVHAPDEWATKAMAHLRDFVDVDAPYWVEFVRGQARANFTITDARTKEMSRISEWLFKQVSPSLSVLVDVYGEGAVKTLLAAGRNKRGRRFESLLSGGGDES
;
A
#
# COMPACT_ATOMS: atom_id res chain seq x y z
N MET A 1 -22.69 1.43 9.21
CA MET A 1 -21.38 1.42 8.55
C MET A 1 -20.38 0.80 9.50
N GLU A 2 -19.71 -0.25 9.07
CA GLU A 2 -18.68 -0.94 9.85
C GLU A 2 -17.30 -0.60 9.28
N PHE A 3 -16.30 -0.44 10.14
CA PHE A 3 -14.93 -0.14 9.73
C PHE A 3 -13.99 -1.27 10.15
N ARG A 4 -13.07 -1.65 9.27
CA ARG A 4 -12.06 -2.66 9.57
C ARG A 4 -10.74 -2.43 8.84
N VAL A 5 -9.66 -2.95 9.40
CA VAL A 5 -8.41 -3.18 8.65
C VAL A 5 -8.62 -4.43 7.79
N HIS A 6 -8.36 -4.33 6.49
CA HIS A 6 -8.58 -5.41 5.52
C HIS A 6 -7.28 -5.93 4.90
N TRP A 7 -6.15 -5.28 5.13
CA TRP A 7 -4.83 -5.82 4.82
C TRP A 7 -3.81 -5.13 5.71
N PHE A 8 -2.89 -5.88 6.27
CA PHE A 8 -1.77 -5.34 7.04
C PHE A 8 -0.48 -6.04 6.61
N ALA A 9 0.49 -5.26 6.13
CA ALA A 9 1.83 -5.76 5.84
C ALA A 9 2.89 -4.83 6.41
N ILE A 10 3.88 -5.44 7.05
CA ILE A 10 4.92 -4.74 7.79
C ILE A 10 6.27 -5.40 7.56
N THR A 11 7.30 -4.58 7.41
CA THR A 11 8.70 -5.02 7.48
C THR A 11 9.27 -4.60 8.83
N ILE A 12 9.93 -5.52 9.52
CA ILE A 12 10.59 -5.28 10.82
C ILE A 12 12.04 -5.68 10.67
N TRP A 13 12.95 -4.82 11.13
CA TRP A 13 14.38 -5.08 11.12
C TRP A 13 14.74 -5.97 12.31
N GLY A 14 15.22 -7.17 12.02
CA GLY A 14 15.44 -8.22 12.98
C GLY A 14 15.66 -9.58 12.31
N THR A 15 16.05 -10.56 13.12
CA THR A 15 16.35 -11.94 12.65
C THR A 15 15.09 -12.77 12.46
N ALA A 16 15.19 -13.88 11.71
CA ALA A 16 14.08 -14.83 11.54
C ALA A 16 13.60 -15.43 12.89
N ASN A 17 14.53 -15.69 13.82
CA ASN A 17 14.18 -16.17 15.16
C ASN A 17 13.36 -15.14 15.95
N HIS A 18 13.68 -13.85 15.79
CA HIS A 18 12.89 -12.77 16.38
C HIS A 18 11.47 -12.73 15.79
N ALA A 19 11.37 -12.89 14.47
CA ALA A 19 10.10 -12.91 13.76
C ALA A 19 9.15 -14.00 14.28
N LEU A 20 9.65 -15.22 14.45
CA LEU A 20 8.87 -16.36 14.96
C LEU A 20 8.43 -16.15 16.42
N LYS A 21 9.28 -15.53 17.25
CA LYS A 21 8.91 -15.16 18.63
C LYS A 21 7.81 -14.11 18.65
N LEU A 22 7.93 -13.05 17.84
CA LEU A 22 6.88 -12.04 17.70
C LEU A 22 5.57 -12.66 17.22
N TRP A 23 5.63 -13.56 16.23
CA TRP A 23 4.45 -14.28 15.77
C TRP A 23 3.77 -15.07 16.90
N SER A 24 4.56 -15.84 17.65
CA SER A 24 4.05 -16.68 18.74
C SER A 24 3.35 -15.86 19.82
N VAL A 25 3.89 -14.68 20.15
CA VAL A 25 3.33 -13.78 21.16
C VAL A 25 2.03 -13.12 20.67
N TRP A 26 2.00 -12.62 19.44
CA TRP A 26 0.93 -11.71 18.99
C TRP A 26 -0.17 -12.38 18.18
N PHE A 27 0.17 -13.39 17.38
CA PHE A 27 -0.70 -13.85 16.31
C PHE A 27 -1.05 -15.33 16.39
N GLU A 28 -0.17 -16.17 16.96
CA GLU A 28 -0.34 -17.62 16.96
C GLU A 28 -1.65 -18.10 17.59
N LYS A 29 -2.10 -17.45 18.66
CA LYS A 29 -3.38 -17.82 19.32
C LYS A 29 -4.58 -17.73 18.38
N SER A 30 -4.61 -16.75 17.48
CA SER A 30 -5.75 -16.49 16.58
C SER A 30 -5.52 -17.05 15.17
N LEU A 31 -4.26 -17.09 14.72
CA LEU A 31 -3.87 -17.41 13.35
C LEU A 31 -3.07 -18.70 13.25
N GLY A 32 -2.84 -19.41 14.36
CA GLY A 32 -2.14 -20.69 14.39
C GLY A 32 -0.62 -20.58 14.24
N VAL A 33 0.03 -21.75 14.34
CA VAL A 33 1.49 -21.87 14.26
C VAL A 33 1.99 -21.61 12.83
N MET A 34 3.13 -20.94 12.72
CA MET A 34 3.83 -20.75 11.46
C MET A 34 4.48 -22.06 10.98
N LEU A 35 4.12 -22.51 9.79
CA LEU A 35 4.67 -23.70 9.14
C LEU A 35 5.62 -23.28 8.02
N ASP A 36 6.88 -23.72 8.12
CA ASP A 36 7.85 -23.56 7.04
C ASP A 36 7.36 -24.28 5.78
N GLN A 37 7.43 -23.60 4.65
CA GLN A 37 7.01 -24.14 3.37
C GLN A 37 8.16 -24.83 2.62
N GLY A 38 9.42 -24.71 3.09
CA GLY A 38 10.59 -25.32 2.46
C GLY A 38 11.07 -24.61 1.19
N TYR A 39 10.53 -23.43 0.90
CA TYR A 39 10.92 -22.58 -0.23
C TYR A 39 10.81 -21.10 0.13
N GLY A 40 11.29 -20.22 -0.75
CA GLY A 40 11.23 -18.76 -0.59
C GLY A 40 10.36 -18.07 -1.62
N ALA A 41 9.96 -16.82 -1.36
CA ALA A 41 9.15 -16.01 -2.27
C ALA A 41 9.44 -14.51 -2.09
N ARG A 42 9.08 -13.68 -3.07
CA ARG A 42 9.21 -12.19 -3.01
C ARG A 42 10.60 -11.70 -2.56
N PHE A 43 11.66 -12.28 -3.13
CA PHE A 43 13.06 -11.98 -2.77
C PHE A 43 13.50 -12.46 -1.38
N TYR A 44 12.71 -13.29 -0.69
CA TYR A 44 13.10 -13.96 0.53
C TYR A 44 13.48 -15.43 0.27
N GLN A 45 14.36 -15.96 1.10
CA GLN A 45 14.81 -17.35 1.04
C GLN A 45 13.81 -18.30 1.69
N THR A 46 13.10 -17.83 2.72
CA THR A 46 12.16 -18.64 3.49
C THR A 46 10.79 -17.96 3.58
N ILE A 47 9.72 -18.74 3.44
CA ILE A 47 8.36 -18.32 3.74
C ILE A 47 7.71 -19.31 4.72
N TYR A 48 7.10 -18.76 5.75
CA TYR A 48 6.21 -19.49 6.65
C TYR A 48 4.77 -19.10 6.35
N LYS A 49 3.83 -20.04 6.54
CA LYS A 49 2.39 -19.78 6.46
C LYS A 49 1.68 -20.23 7.72
N ALA A 50 0.63 -19.51 8.09
CA ALA A 50 -0.30 -19.87 9.14
C ALA A 50 -1.75 -19.84 8.60
N LEU A 51 -2.75 -19.89 9.48
CA LEU A 51 -4.17 -19.82 9.11
C LEU A 51 -4.50 -18.47 8.45
N ALA A 52 -5.67 -18.45 7.79
CA ALA A 52 -6.18 -17.28 7.07
C ALA A 52 -5.20 -16.67 6.05
N GLU A 53 -4.36 -17.54 5.47
CA GLU A 53 -3.31 -17.20 4.49
C GLU A 53 -2.24 -16.21 4.99
N SER A 54 -2.10 -16.08 6.32
CA SER A 54 -1.07 -15.25 6.93
C SER A 54 0.32 -15.75 6.57
N LYS A 55 1.24 -14.84 6.26
CA LYS A 55 2.58 -15.16 5.77
C LYS A 55 3.64 -14.42 6.55
N LEU A 56 4.76 -15.10 6.77
CA LEU A 56 5.99 -14.51 7.30
C LEU A 56 7.12 -14.82 6.30
N TYR A 57 7.75 -13.77 5.79
CA TYR A 57 8.88 -13.87 4.87
C TYR A 57 10.17 -13.53 5.62
N CYS A 58 11.18 -14.41 5.54
CA CYS A 58 12.43 -14.27 6.28
C CYS A 58 13.64 -14.47 5.36
N ALA A 59 14.80 -13.94 5.79
CA ALA A 59 16.09 -14.07 5.11
C ALA A 59 16.06 -13.53 3.66
N PRO A 60 16.18 -12.21 3.46
CA PRO A 60 16.24 -11.61 2.12
C PRO A 60 17.38 -12.23 1.27
N ARG A 61 17.10 -12.56 0.01
CA ARG A 61 18.05 -13.18 -0.94
C ARG A 61 19.17 -12.25 -1.37
N GLN A 62 18.92 -10.95 -1.37
CA GLN A 62 19.85 -9.91 -1.79
C GLN A 62 20.22 -9.03 -0.58
N ALA A 63 20.60 -9.66 0.53
CA ALA A 63 21.30 -8.90 1.56
C ALA A 63 22.63 -8.44 0.95
N VAL A 64 22.77 -7.13 0.72
CA VAL A 64 24.07 -6.51 0.47
C VAL A 64 24.97 -6.87 1.65
N GLU A 65 26.28 -7.02 1.44
CA GLU A 65 27.21 -7.07 2.58
C GLU A 65 26.88 -5.89 3.52
N ASP A 66 26.69 -6.20 4.81
CA ASP A 66 26.25 -5.28 5.88
C ASP A 66 24.77 -4.84 5.89
N ALA A 67 23.89 -5.42 5.07
CA ALA A 67 22.45 -5.14 5.18
C ALA A 67 21.88 -5.71 6.50
N GLU A 68 21.25 -4.85 7.29
CA GLU A 68 20.57 -5.25 8.52
C GLU A 68 19.50 -6.31 8.21
N PRO A 69 19.48 -7.44 8.95
CA PRO A 69 18.49 -8.49 8.72
C PRO A 69 17.09 -7.92 8.93
N HIS A 70 16.14 -8.39 8.14
CA HIS A 70 14.74 -8.03 8.30
C HIS A 70 13.82 -9.17 7.85
N PHE A 71 12.56 -9.07 8.25
CA PHE A 71 11.50 -9.99 7.86
C PHE A 71 10.22 -9.21 7.58
N GLN A 72 9.29 -9.85 6.89
CA GLN A 72 8.01 -9.24 6.53
C GLN A 72 6.84 -10.10 6.99
N ILE A 73 5.90 -9.50 7.70
CA ILE A 73 4.61 -10.12 8.04
C ILE A 73 3.55 -9.61 7.07
N GLU A 74 2.73 -10.50 6.54
CA GLU A 74 1.54 -10.18 5.74
C GLU A 74 0.31 -10.85 6.33
N LEU A 75 -0.69 -10.03 6.65
CA LEU A 75 -2.01 -10.40 7.15
C LEU A 75 -3.06 -9.98 6.11
N PRO A 76 -3.57 -10.92 5.30
CA PRO A 76 -4.67 -10.67 4.36
C PRO A 76 -6.00 -10.37 5.07
N GLY A 77 -7.04 -10.04 4.29
CA GLY A 77 -8.37 -9.67 4.82
C GLY A 77 -8.94 -10.66 5.83
N LEU A 78 -8.93 -11.96 5.50
CA LEU A 78 -9.40 -13.00 6.41
C LEU A 78 -8.58 -13.07 7.71
N ALA A 79 -7.27 -12.81 7.65
CA ALA A 79 -6.42 -12.79 8.85
C ALA A 79 -6.73 -11.57 9.72
N CYS A 80 -6.90 -10.40 9.12
CA CYS A 80 -7.30 -9.19 9.83
C CYS A 80 -8.70 -9.34 10.46
N GLU A 81 -9.63 -10.01 9.78
CA GLU A 81 -10.98 -10.29 10.31
C GLU A 81 -10.96 -11.30 11.46
N ALA A 82 -10.05 -12.27 11.44
CA ALA A 82 -9.87 -13.23 12.53
C ALA A 82 -9.18 -12.63 13.78
N LEU A 83 -8.51 -11.49 13.64
CA LEU A 83 -7.84 -10.81 14.75
C LEU A 83 -8.79 -9.83 15.45
N HIS A 84 -8.79 -9.87 16.78
CA HIS A 84 -9.41 -8.79 17.55
C HIS A 84 -8.64 -7.48 17.27
N PRO A 85 -9.29 -6.35 16.91
CA PRO A 85 -8.62 -5.11 16.53
C PRO A 85 -7.55 -4.63 17.53
N LYS A 86 -7.83 -4.82 18.82
CA LYS A 86 -6.89 -4.50 19.91
C LYS A 86 -5.52 -5.18 19.79
N ILE A 87 -5.44 -6.36 19.20
CA ILE A 87 -4.16 -7.06 18.96
C ILE A 87 -3.28 -6.24 18.01
N LEU A 88 -3.84 -5.74 16.90
CA LEU A 88 -3.10 -4.89 15.96
C LEU A 88 -2.71 -3.56 16.61
N GLN A 89 -3.58 -2.97 17.44
CA GLN A 89 -3.28 -1.75 18.18
C GLN A 89 -2.08 -1.95 19.13
N GLU A 90 -2.16 -2.95 20.00
CA GLU A 90 -1.14 -3.23 21.00
C GLU A 90 0.19 -3.63 20.34
N PHE A 91 0.13 -4.41 19.26
CA PHE A 91 1.29 -4.73 18.43
C PHE A 91 1.94 -3.46 17.89
N MET A 92 1.19 -2.57 17.25
CA MET A 92 1.70 -1.29 16.74
C MET A 92 2.33 -0.43 17.85
N LEU A 93 1.68 -0.31 19.01
CA LEU A 93 2.20 0.45 20.15
C LEU A 93 3.53 -0.11 20.70
N VAL A 94 3.70 -1.44 20.68
CA VAL A 94 4.95 -2.08 21.10
C VAL A 94 6.04 -1.83 20.07
N LEU A 95 5.74 -2.01 18.77
CA LEU A 95 6.70 -1.77 17.70
C LEU A 95 7.21 -0.32 17.73
N GLU A 96 6.33 0.67 17.92
CA GLU A 96 6.70 2.10 18.04
C GLU A 96 7.76 2.39 19.11
N ARG A 97 7.81 1.56 20.17
CA ARG A 97 8.70 1.77 21.32
C ARG A 97 9.96 0.94 21.26
N THR A 98 9.95 -0.17 20.53
CA THR A 98 10.94 -1.24 20.70
C THR A 98 11.60 -1.67 19.41
N GLU A 99 11.00 -1.40 18.25
CA GLU A 99 11.44 -1.96 16.98
C GLU A 99 11.62 -0.88 15.92
N ARG A 100 12.60 -1.11 15.04
CA ARG A 100 12.65 -0.42 13.75
C ARG A 100 11.71 -1.18 12.81
N PHE A 101 10.72 -0.49 12.25
CA PHE A 101 9.75 -1.08 11.34
C PHE A 101 9.20 -0.09 10.31
N GLN A 102 8.56 -0.64 9.27
CA GLN A 102 7.86 0.11 8.24
C GLN A 102 6.61 -0.66 7.82
N LEU A 103 5.43 -0.03 7.91
CA LEU A 103 4.24 -0.60 7.28
C LEU A 103 4.35 -0.44 5.76
N THR A 104 4.38 -1.57 5.06
CA THR A 104 4.56 -1.62 3.61
C THR A 104 3.23 -1.63 2.87
N ARG A 105 2.15 -2.10 3.51
CA ARG A 105 0.78 -2.00 2.98
C ARG A 105 -0.25 -1.96 4.11
N LEU A 106 -1.24 -1.10 3.94
CA LEU A 106 -2.40 -1.01 4.81
C LEU A 106 -3.64 -0.79 3.95
N ASP A 107 -4.59 -1.72 4.00
CA ASP A 107 -5.90 -1.55 3.34
C ASP A 107 -6.96 -1.32 4.44
N LEU A 108 -7.72 -0.25 4.30
CA LEU A 108 -8.77 0.17 5.24
C LEU A 108 -10.12 0.05 4.53
N ALA A 109 -11.12 -0.53 5.19
CA ALA A 109 -12.42 -0.82 4.59
C ALA A 109 -13.58 -0.23 5.41
N TRP A 110 -14.56 0.31 4.70
CA TRP A 110 -15.84 0.77 5.22
C TRP A 110 -16.96 -0.02 4.55
N ASP A 111 -17.73 -0.76 5.33
CA ASP A 111 -18.86 -1.57 4.88
C ASP A 111 -20.20 -0.87 5.11
N GLY A 112 -21.11 -1.01 4.15
CA GLY A 112 -22.43 -0.38 4.19
C GLY A 112 -22.36 1.13 4.00
N VAL A 113 -21.56 1.57 3.03
CA VAL A 113 -21.49 2.99 2.62
C VAL A 113 -22.79 3.40 1.89
N PRO A 114 -23.21 4.69 1.96
CA PRO A 114 -24.52 5.14 1.46
C PRO A 114 -24.52 5.45 -0.05
N PHE A 115 -23.69 4.75 -0.81
CA PHE A 115 -23.56 4.92 -2.26
C PHE A 115 -23.15 3.63 -2.93
N THR A 116 -23.26 3.59 -4.24
CA THR A 116 -23.00 2.45 -5.12
C THR A 116 -21.76 2.68 -5.99
N PRO A 117 -21.16 1.61 -6.54
CA PRO A 117 -20.12 1.74 -7.57
C PRO A 117 -20.58 2.55 -8.79
N GLU A 118 -21.84 2.43 -9.18
CA GLU A 118 -22.49 3.13 -10.29
C GLU A 118 -22.55 4.65 -10.05
N GLU A 119 -22.92 5.09 -8.84
CA GLU A 119 -22.96 6.51 -8.49
C GLU A 119 -21.58 7.17 -8.54
N LEU A 120 -20.53 6.43 -8.18
CA LEU A 120 -19.15 6.92 -8.31
C LEU A 120 -18.69 6.96 -9.76
N ASP A 121 -19.07 5.99 -10.59
CA ASP A 121 -18.80 6.06 -12.04
C ASP A 121 -19.46 7.30 -12.67
N GLN A 122 -20.71 7.56 -12.30
CA GLN A 122 -21.46 8.74 -12.76
C GLN A 122 -20.81 10.05 -12.30
N ALA A 123 -20.43 10.17 -11.03
CA ALA A 123 -19.68 11.31 -10.51
C ALA A 123 -18.33 11.51 -11.24
N GLY A 124 -17.72 10.42 -11.71
CA GLY A 124 -16.52 10.41 -12.55
C GLY A 124 -16.74 11.15 -13.86
N LYS A 125 -17.82 10.78 -14.56
CA LYS A 125 -18.24 11.36 -15.84
C LYS A 125 -18.65 12.83 -15.71
N GLU A 126 -19.31 13.17 -14.63
CA GLU A 126 -19.75 14.54 -14.29
C GLU A 126 -18.64 15.43 -13.71
N GLN A 127 -17.44 14.87 -13.56
CA GLN A 127 -16.26 15.55 -13.05
C GLN A 127 -16.32 16.03 -11.59
N LEU A 128 -17.17 15.43 -10.76
CA LEU A 128 -17.41 15.82 -9.37
C LEU A 128 -16.27 15.44 -8.40
N PHE A 129 -15.28 14.66 -8.84
CA PHE A 129 -14.15 14.26 -8.00
C PHE A 129 -13.09 15.36 -7.83
N ARG A 130 -12.68 15.55 -6.58
CA ARG A 130 -11.42 16.21 -6.20
C ARG A 130 -10.48 15.14 -5.64
N THR A 131 -9.49 14.73 -6.43
CA THR A 131 -8.61 13.60 -6.09
C THR A 131 -7.18 13.80 -6.57
N TYR A 132 -6.25 13.11 -5.93
CA TYR A 132 -4.86 12.98 -6.42
C TYR A 132 -4.69 11.84 -7.44
N ALA A 133 -5.71 11.01 -7.66
CA ALA A 133 -5.67 9.98 -8.69
C ALA A 133 -5.86 10.58 -10.09
N LYS A 134 -5.18 10.01 -11.09
CA LYS A 134 -5.41 10.41 -12.48
C LYS A 134 -6.76 9.88 -12.96
N ARG A 135 -7.55 10.72 -13.63
CA ARG A 135 -8.88 10.36 -14.14
C ARG A 135 -8.85 9.18 -15.12
N GLU A 136 -7.78 9.05 -15.91
CA GLU A 136 -7.57 7.91 -16.82
C GLU A 136 -7.47 6.54 -16.12
N THR A 137 -7.29 6.53 -14.79
CA THR A 137 -7.24 5.29 -13.99
C THR A 137 -8.59 4.87 -13.44
N PHE A 138 -9.65 5.65 -13.67
CA PHE A 138 -10.98 5.32 -13.20
C PHE A 138 -11.52 4.18 -14.07
N SER A 139 -12.07 3.16 -13.44
CA SER A 139 -12.72 2.07 -14.15
C SER A 139 -13.94 1.59 -13.40
N TYR A 140 -14.96 1.26 -14.17
CA TYR A 140 -16.20 0.70 -13.68
C TYR A 140 -16.50 -0.59 -14.45
N GLU A 141 -16.76 -1.66 -13.72
CA GLU A 141 -17.08 -2.96 -14.28
C GLU A 141 -18.35 -3.49 -13.62
N ARG A 142 -19.22 -4.08 -14.44
CA ARG A 142 -20.45 -4.73 -14.00
C ARG A 142 -20.42 -6.20 -14.39
N SER A 143 -20.76 -7.07 -13.45
CA SER A 143 -20.84 -8.51 -13.63
C SER A 143 -22.25 -8.99 -13.24
N PRO A 144 -23.27 -8.76 -14.09
CA PRO A 144 -24.68 -8.93 -13.74
C PRO A 144 -25.12 -10.38 -13.48
N TYR A 145 -24.33 -11.37 -13.92
CA TYR A 145 -24.66 -12.80 -13.79
C TYR A 145 -23.72 -13.57 -12.86
N LYS A 146 -22.73 -12.90 -12.26
CA LYS A 146 -21.81 -13.55 -11.33
C LYS A 146 -22.45 -13.64 -9.93
N PRO A 147 -22.31 -14.76 -9.23
CA PRO A 147 -22.78 -14.87 -7.86
C PRO A 147 -21.94 -13.96 -6.94
N ARG A 148 -22.58 -13.44 -5.90
CA ARG A 148 -21.98 -12.74 -4.76
C ARG A 148 -21.78 -13.72 -3.61
N GLU A 149 -20.98 -13.32 -2.63
CA GLU A 149 -20.75 -14.15 -1.43
C GLU A 149 -21.97 -14.23 -0.51
N ASP A 150 -22.89 -13.27 -0.60
CA ASP A 150 -24.17 -13.28 0.13
C ASP A 150 -25.26 -14.11 -0.57
N GLY A 151 -24.91 -14.82 -1.65
CA GLY A 151 -25.83 -15.64 -2.44
C GLY A 151 -26.68 -14.87 -3.46
N GLN A 152 -26.60 -13.54 -3.51
CA GLN A 152 -27.29 -12.75 -4.54
C GLN A 152 -26.56 -12.85 -5.89
N ILE A 153 -27.25 -12.51 -6.98
CA ILE A 153 -26.66 -12.47 -8.32
C ILE A 153 -26.38 -11.01 -8.70
N GLY A 154 -25.22 -10.80 -9.32
CA GLY A 154 -24.88 -9.54 -9.97
C GLY A 154 -24.13 -8.59 -9.04
N HIS A 155 -22.90 -8.24 -9.41
CA HIS A 155 -22.11 -7.28 -8.65
C HIS A 155 -21.45 -6.26 -9.58
N SER A 156 -21.04 -5.14 -9.01
CA SER A 156 -20.33 -4.06 -9.70
C SER A 156 -19.13 -3.61 -8.88
N ILE A 157 -18.16 -3.00 -9.56
CA ILE A 157 -16.96 -2.47 -8.93
C ILE A 157 -16.50 -1.22 -9.66
N PHE A 158 -16.27 -0.17 -8.88
CA PHE A 158 -15.61 1.05 -9.28
C PHE A 158 -14.20 1.06 -8.69
N ARG A 159 -13.22 1.52 -9.47
CA ARG A 159 -11.82 1.58 -9.06
C ARG A 159 -11.23 2.94 -9.42
N MET A 160 -10.39 3.45 -8.53
CA MET A 160 -9.69 4.72 -8.70
C MET A 160 -8.20 4.57 -8.35
N GLY A 161 -7.33 5.04 -9.24
CA GLY A 161 -5.88 4.91 -9.10
C GLY A 161 -5.33 3.61 -9.70
N SER A 162 -4.01 3.42 -9.58
CA SER A 162 -3.34 2.19 -10.01
C SER A 162 -2.96 1.33 -8.81
N ARG A 163 -3.11 0.01 -8.92
CA ARG A 163 -2.62 -0.93 -7.88
C ARG A 163 -1.11 -0.86 -7.67
N GLN A 164 -0.34 -0.32 -8.62
CA GLN A 164 1.11 -0.12 -8.47
C GLN A 164 1.45 1.22 -7.79
N SER A 165 0.46 2.07 -7.54
CA SER A 165 0.67 3.36 -6.89
C SER A 165 0.55 3.26 -5.37
N SER A 166 0.89 4.33 -4.66
CA SER A 166 0.88 4.35 -3.20
C SER A 166 -0.52 4.42 -2.59
N ARG A 167 -1.55 4.72 -3.38
CA ARG A 167 -2.96 4.81 -2.97
C ARG A 167 -3.85 4.27 -4.08
N TYR A 168 -4.76 3.38 -3.74
CA TYR A 168 -5.70 2.78 -4.66
C TYR A 168 -7.04 2.61 -3.95
N LEU A 169 -8.14 2.93 -4.62
CA LEU A 169 -9.47 2.86 -4.04
C LEU A 169 -10.37 1.94 -4.86
N ARG A 170 -11.19 1.16 -4.17
CA ARG A 170 -12.20 0.29 -4.75
C ARG A 170 -13.53 0.50 -4.03
N VAL A 171 -14.63 0.51 -4.78
CA VAL A 171 -15.98 0.47 -4.23
C VAL A 171 -16.75 -0.62 -4.94
N TYR A 172 -17.32 -1.56 -4.19
CA TYR A 172 -17.93 -2.75 -4.76
C TYR A 172 -18.93 -3.41 -3.80
N ASN A 173 -19.82 -4.24 -4.32
CA ASN A 173 -20.89 -4.91 -3.54
C ASN A 173 -20.78 -6.45 -3.56
N PHE A 174 -19.60 -7.00 -3.86
CA PHE A 174 -19.38 -8.44 -4.00
C PHE A 174 -19.65 -9.24 -2.71
N HIS A 175 -19.35 -8.66 -1.55
CA HIS A 175 -19.50 -9.30 -0.23
C HIS A 175 -20.85 -9.03 0.46
N GLY A 176 -21.86 -8.54 -0.27
CA GLY A 176 -23.12 -8.08 0.31
C GLY A 176 -23.19 -6.55 0.38
N PRO A 177 -23.15 -5.90 1.55
CA PRO A 177 -23.16 -4.45 1.64
C PRO A 177 -22.10 -3.79 0.73
N VAL A 178 -22.38 -2.58 0.24
CA VAL A 178 -21.37 -1.85 -0.54
C VAL A 178 -20.19 -1.55 0.37
N ARG A 179 -18.99 -1.95 -0.07
CA ARG A 179 -17.73 -1.73 0.62
C ARG A 179 -16.91 -0.70 -0.15
N LEU A 180 -16.37 0.28 0.58
CA LEU A 180 -15.26 1.12 0.12
C LEU A 180 -13.97 0.62 0.74
N GLU A 181 -12.95 0.37 -0.09
CA GLU A 181 -11.59 0.03 0.35
C GLU A 181 -10.59 1.07 -0.12
N MET A 182 -9.73 1.51 0.79
CA MET A 182 -8.56 2.31 0.50
C MET A 182 -7.30 1.47 0.76
N GLU A 183 -6.65 1.03 -0.31
CA GLU A 183 -5.34 0.37 -0.31
C GLU A 183 -4.22 1.41 -0.32
N THR A 184 -3.31 1.33 0.64
CA THR A 184 -2.17 2.25 0.76
C THR A 184 -0.86 1.48 0.88
N LYS A 185 0.24 2.04 0.36
CA LYS A 185 1.54 1.35 0.28
C LYS A 185 2.73 2.23 0.64
N GLY A 186 3.82 1.58 1.05
CA GLY A 186 5.10 2.20 1.36
C GLY A 186 4.96 3.27 2.44
N SER A 187 5.64 4.41 2.29
CA SER A 187 5.59 5.52 3.26
C SER A 187 4.17 6.00 3.58
N ARG A 188 3.22 5.86 2.64
CA ARG A 188 1.80 6.20 2.90
C ARG A 188 1.10 5.22 3.81
N ALA A 189 1.35 3.92 3.65
CA ALA A 189 0.85 2.92 4.59
C ALA A 189 1.45 3.13 5.98
N ASP A 190 2.76 3.40 6.04
CA ASP A 190 3.48 3.70 7.29
C ASP A 190 2.88 4.90 8.02
N GLY A 191 2.84 6.07 7.37
CA GLY A 191 2.31 7.27 8.01
C GLY A 191 0.84 7.14 8.44
N ILE A 192 -0.01 6.51 7.63
CA ILE A 192 -1.41 6.28 8.00
C ILE A 192 -1.51 5.30 9.16
N GLY A 193 -0.78 4.18 9.13
CA GLY A 193 -0.88 3.19 10.20
C GLY A 193 -0.34 3.70 11.53
N ARG A 194 0.71 4.53 11.51
CA ARG A 194 1.23 5.20 12.73
C ARG A 194 0.27 6.25 13.28
N ASP A 195 -0.50 6.94 12.43
CA ASP A 195 -1.51 7.90 12.89
C ASP A 195 -2.82 7.20 13.32
N VAL A 196 -3.24 6.14 12.64
CA VAL A 196 -4.53 5.49 12.89
C VAL A 196 -4.42 4.40 13.96
N LEU A 197 -3.51 3.44 13.81
CA LEU A 197 -3.53 2.19 14.57
C LEU A 197 -2.99 2.31 16.00
N VAL A 198 -2.39 3.45 16.37
CA VAL A 198 -1.96 3.73 17.75
C VAL A 198 -3.12 4.17 18.65
N HIS A 199 -4.23 4.62 18.05
CA HIS A 199 -5.45 5.02 18.76
C HIS A 199 -6.32 3.83 19.13
N ALA A 200 -7.33 4.06 19.98
CA ALA A 200 -8.28 3.01 20.33
C ALA A 200 -9.08 2.55 19.08
N PRO A 201 -9.43 1.26 18.95
CA PRO A 201 -10.05 0.75 17.72
C PRO A 201 -11.36 1.43 17.30
N ASP A 202 -12.11 1.95 18.26
CA ASP A 202 -13.34 2.73 18.04
C ASP A 202 -13.07 4.12 17.41
N GLU A 203 -11.85 4.65 17.56
CA GLU A 203 -11.44 5.92 16.94
C GLU A 203 -10.89 5.73 15.51
N TRP A 204 -10.53 4.51 15.11
CA TRP A 204 -9.83 4.26 13.84
C TRP A 204 -10.65 4.70 12.62
N ALA A 205 -11.97 4.47 12.63
CA ALA A 205 -12.83 4.83 11.51
C ALA A 205 -12.79 6.33 11.21
N THR A 206 -12.84 7.15 12.27
CA THR A 206 -12.78 8.62 12.20
C THR A 206 -11.41 9.08 11.69
N LYS A 207 -10.33 8.54 12.25
CA LYS A 207 -8.96 8.88 11.84
C LYS A 207 -8.66 8.47 10.40
N ALA A 208 -9.06 7.26 10.01
CA ALA A 208 -8.91 6.76 8.65
C ALA A 208 -9.72 7.59 7.63
N MET A 209 -10.90 8.08 8.01
CA MET A 209 -11.73 8.94 7.15
C MET A 209 -10.98 10.23 6.78
N ALA A 210 -10.23 10.81 7.72
CA ALA A 210 -9.46 12.03 7.47
C ALA A 210 -8.39 11.82 6.36
N HIS A 211 -7.74 10.64 6.35
CA HIS A 211 -6.79 10.24 5.29
C HIS A 211 -7.48 9.89 3.97
N LEU A 212 -8.70 9.32 4.02
CA LEU A 212 -9.50 9.09 2.83
C LEU A 212 -9.86 10.41 2.14
N ARG A 213 -10.28 11.41 2.91
CA ARG A 213 -10.59 12.76 2.40
C ARG A 213 -9.38 13.48 1.80
N ASP A 214 -8.18 13.23 2.33
CA ASP A 214 -6.95 13.71 1.71
C ASP A 214 -6.76 13.10 0.32
N PHE A 215 -7.16 11.85 0.09
CA PHE A 215 -7.01 11.21 -1.21
C PHE A 215 -8.11 11.58 -2.19
N VAL A 216 -9.36 11.59 -1.75
CA VAL A 216 -10.54 11.75 -2.59
C VAL A 216 -11.65 12.51 -1.86
N ASP A 217 -12.32 13.40 -2.57
CA ASP A 217 -13.58 14.03 -2.18
C ASP A 217 -14.51 14.02 -3.39
N VAL A 218 -15.80 13.86 -3.15
CA VAL A 218 -16.83 13.88 -4.20
C VAL A 218 -17.86 14.94 -3.87
N ASP A 219 -18.12 15.82 -4.83
CA ASP A 219 -19.15 16.86 -4.70
C ASP A 219 -20.54 16.29 -4.95
N ALA A 220 -21.01 15.43 -4.03
CA ALA A 220 -22.30 14.73 -4.13
C ALA A 220 -22.94 14.52 -2.75
N PRO A 221 -24.29 14.53 -2.63
CA PRO A 221 -24.98 14.41 -1.33
C PRO A 221 -24.64 13.12 -0.56
N TYR A 222 -24.58 11.97 -1.23
CA TYR A 222 -24.22 10.69 -0.60
C TYR A 222 -22.81 10.70 0.00
N TRP A 223 -21.89 11.48 -0.59
CA TRP A 223 -20.52 11.57 -0.11
C TRP A 223 -20.45 12.46 1.14
N VAL A 224 -21.22 13.55 1.15
CA VAL A 224 -21.37 14.42 2.33
C VAL A 224 -21.95 13.62 3.50
N GLU A 225 -22.97 12.78 3.26
CA GLU A 225 -23.53 11.87 4.27
C GLU A 225 -22.49 10.88 4.79
N PHE A 226 -21.69 10.30 3.89
CA PHE A 226 -20.65 9.33 4.24
C PHE A 226 -19.54 9.95 5.11
N VAL A 227 -18.99 11.10 4.71
CA VAL A 227 -17.88 11.73 5.43
C VAL A 227 -18.33 12.51 6.67
N ARG A 228 -19.63 12.83 6.82
CA ARG A 228 -20.22 13.51 7.99
C ARG A 228 -19.46 14.75 8.45
N GLY A 229 -18.91 15.53 7.51
CA GLY A 229 -18.13 16.74 7.81
C GLY A 229 -16.76 16.51 8.44
N GLN A 230 -16.26 15.27 8.51
CA GLN A 230 -14.94 14.94 9.09
C GLN A 230 -13.82 15.71 8.42
N ALA A 231 -12.90 16.32 9.17
CA ALA A 231 -11.80 17.10 8.58
C ALA A 231 -10.81 16.23 7.78
N ARG A 232 -10.05 16.87 6.89
CA ARG A 232 -8.91 16.28 6.19
C ARG A 232 -7.74 16.08 7.17
N ALA A 233 -6.95 15.03 6.98
CA ALA A 233 -5.75 14.81 7.80
C ALA A 233 -4.63 15.80 7.45
N ASN A 234 -4.67 16.41 6.25
CA ASN A 234 -3.62 17.28 5.71
C ASN A 234 -2.24 16.60 5.70
N PHE A 235 -2.25 15.27 5.54
CA PHE A 235 -1.06 14.45 5.61
C PHE A 235 -0.29 14.53 4.29
N THR A 236 0.67 15.45 4.24
CA THR A 236 1.59 15.61 3.12
C THR A 236 2.81 14.73 3.35
N ILE A 237 2.91 13.62 2.65
CA ILE A 237 4.15 12.84 2.60
C ILE A 237 5.01 13.46 1.51
N THR A 238 5.99 14.24 1.96
CA THR A 238 7.27 14.66 1.36
C THR A 238 7.34 14.92 -0.15
N ASP A 239 8.01 16.01 -0.50
CA ASP A 239 8.19 16.61 -1.83
C ASP A 239 8.04 15.63 -3.02
N ALA A 240 7.10 15.95 -3.93
CA ALA A 240 6.81 15.16 -5.12
C ALA A 240 8.08 14.82 -5.92
N ARG A 241 9.08 15.71 -5.86
CA ARG A 241 10.40 15.55 -6.47
C ARG A 241 11.19 14.38 -5.89
N THR A 242 11.26 14.23 -4.56
CA THR A 242 11.96 13.13 -3.88
C THR A 242 11.32 11.78 -4.22
N LYS A 243 9.99 11.75 -4.36
CA LYS A 243 9.25 10.56 -4.77
C LYS A 243 9.44 10.21 -6.26
N GLU A 244 9.53 11.21 -7.12
CA GLU A 244 9.80 11.00 -8.54
C GLU A 244 11.24 10.48 -8.75
N MET A 245 12.22 11.07 -8.07
CA MET A 245 13.61 10.64 -8.13
C MET A 245 13.82 9.21 -7.60
N SER A 246 13.22 8.86 -6.46
CA SER A 246 13.30 7.49 -5.93
C SER A 246 12.70 6.45 -6.88
N ARG A 247 11.55 6.74 -7.51
CA ARG A 247 10.95 5.85 -8.52
C ARG A 247 11.81 5.70 -9.78
N ILE A 248 12.41 6.79 -10.25
CA ILE A 248 13.33 6.74 -11.40
C ILE A 248 14.55 5.89 -11.05
N SER A 249 15.12 6.08 -9.85
CA SER A 249 16.25 5.29 -9.37
C SER A 249 15.89 3.80 -9.26
N GLU A 250 14.78 3.44 -8.61
CA GLU A 250 14.33 2.04 -8.50
C GLU A 250 14.10 1.41 -9.87
N TRP A 251 13.47 2.13 -10.80
CA TRP A 251 13.28 1.64 -12.17
C TRP A 251 14.62 1.43 -12.88
N LEU A 252 15.56 2.38 -12.76
CA LEU A 252 16.90 2.25 -13.34
C LEU A 252 17.62 1.02 -12.77
N PHE A 253 17.66 0.87 -11.44
CA PHE A 253 18.30 -0.29 -10.81
C PHE A 253 17.65 -1.61 -11.21
N LYS A 254 16.32 -1.66 -11.32
CA LYS A 254 15.63 -2.92 -11.60
C LYS A 254 15.59 -3.30 -13.07
N GLN A 255 15.46 -2.34 -13.97
CA GLN A 255 15.21 -2.59 -15.40
C GLN A 255 16.40 -2.28 -16.28
N VAL A 256 17.23 -1.32 -15.88
CA VAL A 256 18.31 -0.78 -16.72
C VAL A 256 19.66 -1.32 -16.28
N SER A 257 19.88 -1.55 -14.98
CA SER A 257 21.18 -2.03 -14.47
C SER A 257 21.65 -3.36 -15.07
N PRO A 258 20.81 -4.38 -15.31
CA PRO A 258 21.29 -5.63 -15.90
C PRO A 258 21.78 -5.41 -17.35
N SER A 259 21.02 -4.62 -18.12
CA SER A 259 21.38 -4.27 -19.50
C SER A 259 22.64 -3.41 -19.57
N LEU A 260 22.84 -2.50 -18.60
CA LEU A 260 24.07 -1.71 -18.50
C LEU A 260 25.27 -2.57 -18.13
N SER A 261 25.11 -3.57 -17.23
CA SER A 261 26.18 -4.52 -16.91
C SER A 261 26.66 -5.26 -18.15
N VAL A 262 25.72 -5.84 -18.92
CA VAL A 262 26.06 -6.52 -20.18
C VAL A 262 26.73 -5.58 -21.18
N LEU A 263 26.27 -4.33 -21.26
CA LEU A 263 26.88 -3.33 -22.14
C LEU A 263 28.34 -3.04 -21.75
N VAL A 264 28.63 -2.95 -20.46
CA VAL A 264 30.00 -2.77 -19.94
C VAL A 264 30.85 -4.00 -20.21
N ASP A 265 30.33 -5.20 -19.98
CA ASP A 265 31.09 -6.44 -20.20
C ASP A 265 31.48 -6.64 -21.68
N VAL A 266 30.60 -6.22 -22.61
CA VAL A 266 30.82 -6.40 -24.05
C VAL A 266 31.61 -5.27 -24.68
N TYR A 267 31.34 -4.02 -24.30
CA TYR A 267 31.87 -2.84 -24.99
C TYR A 267 32.76 -1.96 -24.10
N GLY A 268 32.99 -2.35 -22.85
CA GLY A 268 33.71 -1.58 -21.85
C GLY A 268 32.91 -0.40 -21.29
N GLU A 269 33.44 0.22 -20.23
CA GLU A 269 32.80 1.35 -19.55
C GLU A 269 32.55 2.58 -20.46
N GLY A 270 33.30 2.69 -21.57
CA GLY A 270 33.14 3.76 -22.56
C GLY A 270 31.76 3.80 -23.21
N ALA A 271 31.08 2.66 -23.34
CA ALA A 271 29.74 2.58 -23.90
C ALA A 271 28.70 3.25 -22.98
N VAL A 272 28.83 3.10 -21.66
CA VAL A 272 27.96 3.77 -20.69
C VAL A 272 28.16 5.29 -20.71
N LYS A 273 29.42 5.75 -20.80
CA LYS A 273 29.72 7.19 -20.94
C LYS A 273 29.08 7.78 -22.19
N THR A 274 29.15 7.06 -23.30
CA THR A 274 28.50 7.45 -24.57
C THR A 274 26.98 7.50 -24.44
N LEU A 275 26.37 6.49 -23.82
CA LEU A 275 24.93 6.44 -23.55
C LEU A 275 24.48 7.63 -22.68
N LEU A 276 25.23 7.95 -21.63
CA LEU A 276 24.95 9.09 -20.76
C LEU A 276 25.07 10.42 -21.52
N ALA A 277 26.09 10.58 -22.37
CA ALA A 277 26.26 11.77 -23.21
C ALA A 277 25.08 11.93 -24.19
N ALA A 278 24.68 10.86 -24.88
CA ALA A 278 23.51 10.86 -25.76
C ALA A 278 22.21 11.18 -24.99
N GLY A 279 22.06 10.63 -23.78
CA GLY A 279 20.92 10.90 -22.90
C GLY A 279 20.86 12.35 -22.43
N ARG A 280 22.01 12.97 -22.11
CA ARG A 280 22.09 14.40 -21.77
C ARG A 280 21.68 15.28 -22.95
N ASN A 281 22.12 14.95 -24.16
CA ASN A 281 21.78 15.72 -25.36
C ASN A 281 20.29 15.61 -25.74
N LYS A 282 19.64 14.49 -25.39
CA LYS A 282 18.20 14.28 -25.63
C LYS A 282 17.32 14.66 -24.44
N ARG A 283 17.90 15.18 -23.36
CA ARG A 283 17.17 15.55 -22.15
C ARG A 283 16.35 16.82 -22.44
N GLY A 284 15.03 16.68 -22.55
CA GLY A 284 14.12 17.82 -22.73
C GLY A 284 13.86 18.60 -21.44
N ARG A 285 13.26 19.79 -21.57
CA ARG A 285 12.96 20.75 -20.49
C ARG A 285 12.25 20.17 -19.27
N ARG A 286 11.49 19.07 -19.44
CA ARG A 286 10.78 18.38 -18.34
C ARG A 286 11.70 17.89 -17.21
N PHE A 287 13.01 17.71 -17.47
CA PHE A 287 13.96 17.26 -16.45
C PHE A 287 14.75 18.41 -15.82
N GLU A 288 14.62 19.65 -16.31
CA GLU A 288 15.32 20.81 -15.76
C GLU A 288 14.80 21.16 -14.37
N SER A 289 13.47 21.07 -14.16
CA SER A 289 12.83 21.28 -12.85
C SER A 289 13.27 20.27 -11.77
N LEU A 290 13.67 19.07 -12.17
CA LEU A 290 14.22 18.06 -11.25
C LEU A 290 15.68 18.35 -10.85
N LEU A 291 16.40 19.16 -11.63
CA LEU A 291 17.82 19.49 -11.40
C LEU A 291 18.01 20.84 -10.71
N SER A 292 17.11 21.80 -10.93
CA SER A 292 17.26 23.19 -10.49
C SER A 292 17.09 23.45 -8.99
N GLY A 293 16.57 22.52 -8.19
CA GLY A 293 16.37 22.73 -6.75
C GLY A 293 17.33 21.96 -5.84
N GLY A 294 18.51 21.56 -6.31
CA GLY A 294 19.53 20.85 -5.51
C GLY A 294 20.57 21.77 -4.86
N GLY A 295 20.32 23.08 -4.80
CA GLY A 295 21.32 24.10 -4.47
C GLY A 295 21.10 24.90 -3.19
N ASP A 296 19.97 24.75 -2.49
CA ASP A 296 19.65 25.53 -1.28
C ASP A 296 19.63 24.67 -0.01
N GLU A 297 20.65 23.83 0.16
CA GLU A 297 21.07 23.32 1.47
C GLU A 297 22.57 23.56 1.62
N SER A 298 22.92 24.80 1.97
CA SER A 298 24.23 25.20 2.52
C SER A 298 24.01 26.16 3.67
#